data_AF-A0A846DIZ1-F1
#
_entry.id   AF-A0A846DIZ1-F1
#
_cell.length_a   1.000
_cell.length_b   1.000
_cell.length_c   1.000
_cell.angle_alpha   90.00
_cell.angle_beta   90.00
_cell.angle_gamma   90.00
#
_symmetry.space_group_name_H-M   'P 1'
#
loop_
_entity.id
_entity.type
_entity.pdbx_description
1 polymer ?
#
loop_
_entity_poly.entity_id
_entity_poly.type
_entity_poly.pdbx_seq_one_letter_code
_entity_poly.pdbx_strand_id
1 'polypeptide(L)' 'MKIIQTKAIVKDRKLQVTLPEDCSNGEVDVIFIAKNELDEFEQRHQLMREKGNDTPEKVMELIHKVKLEMLKEKGRA' A
#
# COMPACT_ATOMS: atom_id res chain seq x y z
N MET A 1 20.70 4.40 19.17
CA MET A 1 19.40 4.17 18.51
C MET A 1 18.85 2.85 19.02
N LYS A 2 17.67 2.85 19.65
CA LYS A 2 16.99 1.66 20.15
C LYS A 2 15.60 1.62 19.52
N ILE A 3 15.23 0.50 18.90
CA ILE A 3 13.93 0.32 18.26
C ILE A 3 13.11 -0.61 19.14
N ILE A 4 11.93 -0.15 19.57
CA ILE A 4 11.01 -0.94 20.39
C ILE A 4 9.75 -1.20 19.55
N GLN A 5 9.51 -2.45 19.20
CA GLN A 5 8.28 -2.85 18.53
C GLN A 5 7.27 -3.29 19.59
N THR A 6 6.19 -2.53 19.75
CA THR A 6 5.11 -2.84 20.68
C THR A 6 3.75 -2.72 19.99
N LYS A 7 2.71 -3.29 20.61
CA LYS A 7 1.33 -3.15 20.12
C LYS A 7 0.76 -1.84 20.65
N ALA A 8 0.11 -1.11 19.76
CA ALA A 8 -0.59 0.11 20.08
C ALA A 8 -2.07 -0.06 19.79
N ILE A 9 -2.92 0.63 20.57
CA ILE A 9 -4.35 0.70 20.32
C ILE A 9 -4.63 2.07 19.70
N VAL A 10 -5.25 2.07 18.53
CA VAL A 10 -5.80 3.29 17.91
C VAL A 10 -7.27 3.40 18.29
N LYS A 11 -7.64 4.49 18.97
CA LYS A 11 -9.03 4.79 19.33
C LYS A 11 -9.27 6.29 19.19
N ASP A 12 -10.36 6.69 18.54
CA ASP A 12 -10.73 8.10 18.33
C ASP A 12 -9.59 8.95 17.72
N ARG A 13 -8.87 8.37 16.75
CA ARG A 13 -7.67 8.96 16.10
C ARG A 13 -6.49 9.25 17.06
N LYS A 14 -6.50 8.65 18.26
CA LYS A 14 -5.41 8.72 19.22
C LYS A 14 -4.71 7.36 19.29
N LEU A 15 -3.38 7.39 19.33
CA LEU A 15 -2.53 6.23 19.53
C LEU A 15 -2.23 6.10 21.02
N GLN A 16 -2.61 4.99 21.64
CA GLN A 16 -2.22 4.65 22.99
C GLN A 16 -1.24 3.47 22.95
N VAL A 17 -0.05 3.69 23.49
CA VAL A 17 1.02 2.70 23.61
C VAL A 17 1.34 2.49 25.08
N THR A 18 1.39 1.23 25.50
CA THR A 18 2.05 0.85 26.75
C THR A 18 3.47 0.45 26.41
N LEU A 19 4.44 1.24 26.90
CA LEU A 19 5.85 0.93 26.73
C LEU A 19 6.24 -0.22 27.67
N PRO A 20 6.91 -1.27 27.19
CA PRO A 20 7.35 -2.39 28.04
C PRO A 20 8.50 -2.02 28.97
N GLU A 21 9.20 -0.91 28.68
CA GLU A 21 10.33 -0.41 29.44
C GLU A 21 10.28 1.13 29.49
N ASP A 22 10.84 1.71 30.55
CA ASP A 22 10.99 3.16 30.67
C ASP A 22 11.86 3.71 29.52
N CYS A 23 11.28 4.61 28.75
CA CYS A 23 12.00 5.38 27.74
C CYS A 23 12.37 6.74 28.33
N SER A 24 13.55 7.26 27.97
CA SER A 24 13.95 8.60 28.37
C SER A 24 12.97 9.63 27.83
N ASN A 25 12.69 10.68 28.60
CA ASN A 25 11.85 11.79 28.15
C ASN A 25 12.46 12.41 26.87
N GLY A 26 11.65 12.55 25.83
CA GLY A 26 12.08 13.08 24.55
C GLY A 26 11.09 12.78 23.43
N GLU A 27 11.45 13.17 22.21
CA GLU A 27 10.70 12.85 21.01
C GLU A 27 11.07 11.45 20.50
N VAL A 28 10.09 10.76 19.92
CA VAL A 28 10.27 9.42 19.33
C VAL A 28 9.63 9.37 17.95
N ASP A 29 10.28 8.69 17.03
CA ASP A 29 9.70 8.38 15.72
C ASP A 29 8.65 7.28 15.85
N VAL A 30 7.50 7.46 15.18
CA VAL A 30 6.37 6.53 15.22
C VAL A 30 6.13 5.95 13.83
N ILE A 31 6.10 4.61 13.73
CA ILE A 31 5.78 3.88 12.50
C ILE A 31 4.43 3.19 12.68
N PHE A 32 3.48 3.46 11.77
CA PHE A 32 2.16 2.82 11.74
C PHE A 32 2.16 1.66 10.74
N ILE A 33 1.76 0.47 11.21
CA ILE A 33 1.53 -0.70 10.36
C ILE A 33 0.08 -1.13 10.55
N ALA A 34 -0.80 -0.67 9.66
CA ALA A 34 -2.20 -1.07 9.64
C ALA A 34 -2.32 -2.44 8.96
N LYS A 35 -2.60 -3.49 9.73
CA LYS A 35 -2.71 -4.86 9.19
C LYS A 35 -4.02 -5.15 8.45
N ASN A 36 -5.05 -4.34 8.71
CA ASN A 36 -6.41 -4.55 8.22
C ASN A 36 -6.86 -3.43 7.26
N GLU A 37 -5.97 -2.50 6.93
CA GLU A 37 -6.24 -1.49 5.92
C GLU A 37 -5.52 -1.92 4.66
N LEU A 38 -6.28 -1.95 3.57
CA LEU A 38 -5.72 -2.25 2.25
C LEU A 38 -4.76 -1.12 1.91
N ASP A 39 -3.54 -1.47 1.51
CA ASP A 39 -2.64 -0.49 0.93
C ASP A 39 -3.16 -0.01 -0.44
N GLU A 40 -2.53 1.03 -1.01
CA GLU A 40 -2.96 1.57 -2.31
C GLU A 40 -2.93 0.52 -3.44
N PHE A 41 -2.05 -0.48 -3.34
CA PHE A 41 -1.99 -1.55 -4.33
C PHE A 41 -3.19 -2.48 -4.17
N GLU A 42 -3.47 -2.95 -2.96
CA GLU A 42 -4.60 -3.81 -2.65
C GLU A 42 -5.94 -3.14 -2.96
N GLN A 43 -6.09 -1.85 -2.64
CA GLN A 43 -7.29 -1.07 -2.99
C GLN A 43 -7.51 -1.02 -4.50
N ARG A 44 -6.46 -0.72 -5.28
CA ARG A 44 -6.54 -0.67 -6.75
C ARG A 44 -6.83 -2.04 -7.34
N HIS A 45 -6.20 -3.09 -6.81
CA HIS A 45 -6.39 -4.45 -7.28
C HIS A 45 -7.81 -4.95 -6.99
N GLN A 46 -8.38 -4.63 -5.83
CA GLN A 46 -9.77 -4.94 -5.52
C GLN A 46 -10.74 -4.20 -6.46
N LEU A 47 -10.50 -2.92 -6.75
CA LEU A 47 -11.28 -2.17 -7.72
C LEU A 47 -11.23 -2.78 -9.13
N MET A 48 -10.07 -3.28 -9.57
CA MET A 48 -9.95 -3.96 -10.86
C MET A 48 -10.72 -5.28 -10.90
N ARG A 49 -10.71 -6.05 -9.80
CA ARG A 49 -11.54 -7.25 -9.66
C ARG A 49 -13.03 -6.93 -9.72
N GLU A 50 -13.50 -5.92 -8.99
CA GLU A 50 -14.90 -5.48 -8.99
C GLU A 50 -15.36 -4.99 -10.37
N LYS A 51 -14.49 -4.30 -11.11
CA LYS A 51 -14.76 -3.89 -12.50
C LYS A 51 -14.63 -5.04 -13.52
N GLY A 52 -14.34 -6.25 -13.05
CA GLY A 52 -14.11 -7.42 -13.88
C GLY A 52 -12.94 -7.24 -14.85
N ASN A 53 -11.97 -6.40 -14.51
CA ASN A 53 -10.78 -6.09 -15.32
C ASN A 53 -9.57 -6.97 -14.96
N ASP A 54 -9.68 -7.75 -13.90
CA ASP A 54 -8.66 -8.70 -13.43
C ASP A 54 -8.89 -10.11 -14.02
N THR A 55 -9.18 -10.19 -15.31
CA THR A 55 -9.19 -11.48 -16.04
C THR A 55 -7.97 -11.55 -16.97
N PRO A 56 -7.44 -12.76 -17.23
CA PRO A 56 -6.27 -12.92 -18.12
C PRO A 56 -6.45 -12.25 -19.48
N GLU A 57 -7.66 -12.28 -20.03
CA GLU A 57 -7.99 -11.71 -21.34
C GLU A 57 -7.86 -10.19 -21.32
N LYS A 58 -8.44 -9.52 -20.32
CA LYS A 58 -8.38 -8.05 -20.20
C LYS A 58 -6.99 -7.54 -19.84
N VAL A 59 -6.24 -8.31 -19.04
CA VAL A 59 -4.83 -8.02 -18.77
C VAL A 59 -4.03 -8.08 -20.08
N MET A 60 -4.25 -9.11 -20.90
CA MET A 60 -3.59 -9.22 -22.20
C MET A 60 -3.99 -8.11 -23.18
N GLU A 61 -5.26 -7.69 -23.19
CA GLU A 61 -5.71 -6.54 -23.98
C GLU A 61 -5.00 -5.24 -23.56
N LEU A 62 -4.87 -5.00 -22.25
CA LEU A 62 -4.16 -3.84 -21.72
C LEU A 62 -2.68 -3.88 -22.10
N ILE A 63 -2.01 -5.03 -21.95
CA ILE A 63 -0.62 -5.22 -22.38
C ILE A 63 -0.48 -4.94 -23.88
N HIS A 64 -1.41 -5.42 -24.70
CA HIS A 64 -1.38 -5.21 -26.14
C HIS A 64 -1.55 -3.74 -26.50
N LYS A 65 -2.49 -3.03 -25.87
CA LYS A 65 -2.69 -1.59 -26.06
C LYS A 65 -1.44 -0.79 -25.70
N VAL A 66 -0.88 -1.02 -24.52
CA VAL A 66 0.34 -0.32 -24.07
C VAL A 66 1.51 -0.60 -25.03
N LYS A 67 1.68 -1.85 -25.46
CA LYS A 67 2.73 -2.21 -26.43
C LYS A 67 2.56 -1.46 -27.76
N LEU A 68 1.34 -1.35 -28.27
CA LEU A 68 1.05 -0.58 -29.48
C LEU A 68 1.31 0.91 -29.29
N GLU A 69 0.93 1.49 -28.15
CA GLU A 69 1.20 2.89 -27.83
C GLU A 69 2.71 3.16 -27.77
N MET A 70 3.48 2.32 -27.07
CA MET A 70 4.94 2.44 -27.00
C MET A 70 5.62 2.28 -28.37
N LEU A 71 5.09 1.44 -29.26
CA LEU A 71 5.62 1.29 -30.63
C LEU A 71 5.33 2.52 -31.49
N LYS A 72 4.11 3.07 -31.37
CA LYS A 72 3.71 4.34 -32.03
C LYS A 72 4.57 5.51 -31.56
N GLU A 73 4.79 5.66 -30.26
CA GLU A 73 5.67 6.70 -29.70
C GLU A 73 7.12 6.57 -30.17
N LYS A 74 7.58 5.33 -30.40
CA LYS A 74 8.93 5.06 -30.92
C LYS A 74 9.04 5.20 -32.44
N GLY A 75 8.00 5.69 -33.12
CA GLY A 75 7.99 5.86 -34.58
C GLY A 75 8.11 4.56 -35.36
N ARG A 76 7.83 3.41 -34.73
CA ARG A 76 7.80 2.10 -35.37
C ARG A 76 6.34 1.77 -35.68
N ALA A 77 5.83 2.38 -36.74
CA ALA A 77 4.55 2.04 -37.35
C ALA A 77 4.80 1.23 -38.63
#